data_AF-A0A7G5LLW3-F1
#
_entry.id   AF-A0A7G5LLW3-F1
#
_cell.length_a   1.000
_cell.length_b   1.000
_cell.length_c   1.000
_cell.angle_alpha   90.00
_cell.angle_beta   90.00
_cell.angle_gamma   90.00
#
_symmetry.space_group_name_H-M   'P 1'
#
loop_
_entity.id
_entity.type
_entity.pdbx_description
1 polymer ?
#
loop_
_entity_poly.entity_id
_entity_poly.type
_entity_poly.pdbx_seq_one_letter_code
_entity_poly.pdbx_strand_id
1 'polypeptide(L)' 'MLLGDAPWSAVRDLLDYAVFIHVDRELVKARLLRRHGEEGLFTEERNRAHIERNDLPNFDLVDKTRDRADLVIELNVSQ' A
#
# COMPACT_ATOMS: atom_id res chain seq x y z
N MET A 1 -9.38 0.70 3.99
CA MET A 1 -8.55 1.92 3.84
C MET A 1 -9.04 2.96 4.83
N LEU A 2 -8.13 3.69 5.48
CA LEU A 2 -8.45 4.67 6.51
C LEU A 2 -8.33 6.11 5.99
N LEU A 3 -8.62 6.35 4.71
CA LEU A 3 -8.50 7.69 4.12
C LEU A 3 -9.38 8.71 4.84
N GLY A 4 -8.87 9.93 4.98
CA GLY A 4 -9.59 11.05 5.59
C GLY A 4 -10.60 11.72 4.66
N ASP A 5 -10.53 11.46 3.36
CA ASP A 5 -11.40 12.06 2.36
C ASP A 5 -12.63 11.19 2.05
N ALA A 6 -13.73 11.83 1.67
CA ALA A 6 -14.91 11.15 1.18
C ALA A 6 -14.62 10.38 -0.13
N PRO A 7 -15.27 9.22 -0.36
CA PRO A 7 -16.29 8.59 0.47
C PRO A 7 -15.72 7.71 1.61
N TRP A 8 -14.40 7.58 1.70
CA TRP A 8 -13.75 6.63 2.59
C TRP A 8 -13.72 7.06 4.06
N SER A 9 -13.78 8.37 4.32
CA SER A 9 -13.74 8.93 5.66
C SER A 9 -14.77 8.33 6.62
N ALA A 10 -15.97 8.01 6.13
CA ALA A 10 -17.05 7.40 6.90
C ALA A 10 -16.75 5.98 7.36
N VAL A 11 -15.79 5.27 6.74
CA VAL A 11 -15.48 3.88 7.09
C VAL A 11 -14.88 3.78 8.48
N ARG A 12 -14.03 4.74 8.90
CA ARG A 12 -13.37 4.66 10.22
C ARG A 12 -14.37 4.59 11.36
N ASP A 13 -15.46 5.36 11.28
CA ASP A 13 -16.46 5.45 12.35
C ASP A 13 -17.33 4.18 12.48
N LEU A 14 -17.28 3.30 11.46
CA LEU A 14 -17.99 2.01 11.46
C LEU A 14 -17.14 0.87 12.02
N LEU A 15 -15.86 1.10 12.31
CA LEU A 15 -14.93 0.08 12.79
C LEU A 15 -14.70 0.23 14.29
N ASP A 16 -14.99 -0.83 15.05
CA ASP A 16 -14.61 -0.89 16.47
C ASP A 16 -13.09 -0.93 16.65
N TYR A 17 -12.37 -1.45 15.65
CA TYR A 17 -10.93 -1.59 15.66
C TYR A 17 -10.33 -1.59 14.26
N ALA A 18 -9.24 -0.87 14.06
CA ALA A 18 -8.53 -0.73 12.80
C ALA A 18 -7.04 -1.06 12.95
N VAL A 19 -6.54 -1.95 12.08
CA VAL A 19 -5.13 -2.33 12.04
C VAL A 19 -4.51 -1.85 10.74
N PHE A 20 -3.34 -1.21 10.84
CA PHE A 20 -2.50 -0.86 9.70
C PHE A 20 -1.30 -1.80 9.63
N ILE A 21 -1.00 -2.32 8.45
CA ILE A 21 0.20 -3.13 8.21
C ILE A 21 1.20 -2.26 7.47
N HIS A 22 2.29 -1.91 8.14
CA HIS A 22 3.38 -1.16 7.54
C HIS A 22 4.48 -2.11 7.05
N VAL A 23 4.93 -1.87 5.82
CA VAL A 23 6.04 -2.56 5.17
C VAL A 23 6.88 -1.46 4.53
N ASP A 24 8.20 -1.55 4.65
CA ASP A 24 9.11 -0.62 4.00
C ASP A 24 8.80 -0.44 2.51
N ARG A 25 8.80 0.82 2.06
CA ARG A 25 8.38 1.22 0.71
C ARG A 25 9.23 0.57 -0.39
N GLU A 26 10.53 0.42 -0.18
CA GLU A 26 11.42 -0.21 -1.16
C GLU A 26 11.19 -1.73 -1.23
N LEU A 27 10.89 -2.36 -0.08
CA LEU A 27 10.44 -3.75 -0.06
C LEU A 27 9.10 -3.93 -0.79
N VAL A 28 8.15 -3.01 -0.62
CA VAL A 28 6.88 -3.02 -1.37
C VAL A 28 7.14 -2.90 -2.88
N LYS A 29 7.98 -1.95 -3.30
CA LYS A 29 8.37 -1.75 -4.70
C LYS A 29 8.98 -3.03 -5.30
N ALA A 30 9.91 -3.66 -4.59
CA ALA A 30 10.54 -4.91 -5.04
C ALA A 30 9.52 -6.05 -5.20
N ARG A 31 8.58 -6.19 -4.25
CA ARG A 31 7.51 -7.20 -4.30
C ARG A 31 6.53 -6.96 -5.44
N LEU A 32 6.17 -5.71 -5.71
CA LEU A 32 5.29 -5.34 -6.83
C LEU A 32 5.95 -5.66 -8.17
N LEU A 33 7.23 -5.32 -8.35
CA LEU A 33 7.98 -5.63 -9.56
C LEU A 33 7.96 -7.14 -9.83
N ARG A 34 8.25 -7.95 -8.81
CA ARG A 34 8.22 -9.41 -8.93
C ARG A 34 6.82 -9.92 -9.28
N ARG A 35 5.80 -9.53 -8.51
CA ARG A 35 4.41 -10.02 -8.68
C ARG A 35 3.86 -9.71 -10.08
N HIS A 36 3.95 -8.45 -10.51
CA HIS A 36 3.44 -8.04 -11.81
C HIS A 36 4.23 -8.67 -12.98
N GLY A 37 5.51 -8.97 -12.77
CA GLY A 37 6.33 -9.69 -13.75
C GLY A 37 5.95 -11.17 -13.88
N GLU A 38 5.61 -11.82 -12.76
CA GLU A 38 5.15 -13.21 -12.72
C GLU A 38 3.77 -13.40 -13.39
N GLU A 39 2.90 -12.38 -13.33
CA GLU A 39 1.59 -12.41 -14.00
C GLU A 39 1.69 -12.34 -15.54
N GLY A 40 2.85 -11.94 -16.09
CA GLY A 40 3.11 -11.90 -17.54
C GLY A 40 2.30 -10.85 -18.32
N LEU A 41 1.54 -10.00 -17.62
CA LEU A 41 0.66 -8.99 -18.24
C LEU A 41 1.43 -7.74 -18.74
N PHE A 42 2.64 -7.51 -18.23
CA PHE A 42 3.46 -6.34 -18.53
C PHE A 42 4.86 -6.71 -19.02
N THR A 43 5.39 -5.92 -19.95
CA THR A 43 6.84 -5.86 -20.15
C THR A 43 7.51 -5.25 -18.91
N GLU A 44 8.80 -5.47 -18.74
CA GLU A 44 9.54 -4.95 -17.60
C GLU A 44 9.44 -3.42 -17.47
N GLU A 45 9.58 -2.69 -18.58
CA GLU A 45 9.43 -1.22 -18.59
C GLU A 45 8.01 -0.79 -18.25
N ARG A 46 6.99 -1.49 -18.76
CA ARG A 46 5.59 -1.20 -18.44
C ARG A 46 5.30 -1.48 -16.96
N ASN A 47 5.88 -2.51 -16.39
CA ASN A 47 5.76 -2.85 -14.97
C ASN A 47 6.34 -1.74 -14.09
N ARG A 48 7.60 -1.32 -14.37
CA ARG A 48 8.23 -0.19 -13.67
C ARG A 48 7.39 1.09 -13.78
N ALA A 49 6.94 1.43 -14.99
CA ALA A 49 6.12 2.62 -15.21
C ALA A 49 4.75 2.55 -14.52
N HIS A 50 4.12 1.37 -14.46
CA HIS A 50 2.87 1.16 -13.75
C HIS A 50 3.04 1.40 -12.24
N ILE A 51 4.10 0.82 -11.67
CA ILE A 51 4.40 0.95 -10.24
C ILE A 51 4.63 2.41 -9.86
N GLU A 52 5.46 3.14 -10.62
CA GLU A 52 5.78 4.54 -10.32
C GLU A 52 4.57 5.47 -10.50
N ARG A 53 3.69 5.19 -11.46
CA ARG A 53 2.55 6.06 -11.76
C ARG A 53 1.31 5.75 -10.91
N ASN A 54 1.16 4.51 -10.44
CA ASN A 54 -0.07 4.04 -9.82
C ASN A 54 0.15 3.43 -8.43
N ASP A 55 0.94 2.36 -8.34
CA ASP A 55 1.05 1.61 -7.08
C ASP A 55 1.74 2.41 -5.97
N LEU A 56 2.88 3.05 -6.26
CA LEU A 56 3.63 3.81 -5.25
C LEU A 56 2.93 5.10 -4.82
N PRO A 57 2.34 5.92 -5.71
CA PRO A 57 1.52 7.05 -5.27
C PRO A 57 0.34 6.62 -4.38
N ASN A 58 -0.31 5.49 -4.68
CA ASN A 58 -1.36 4.95 -3.82
C ASN A 58 -0.81 4.45 -2.47
N PHE A 59 0.36 3.79 -2.47
CA PHE A 59 1.05 3.44 -1.24
C PHE A 59 1.32 4.68 -0.39
N ASP A 60 1.93 5.71 -0.97
CA ASP A 60 2.28 6.96 -0.28
C ASP A 60 1.04 7.70 0.25
N LEU A 61 -0.09 7.60 -0.45
CA LEU A 61 -1.38 8.14 0.01
C LEU A 61 -1.91 7.37 1.22
N VAL A 62 -1.89 6.04 1.17
CA VAL A 62 -2.39 5.18 2.25
C VAL A 62 -1.49 5.25 3.48
N ASP A 63 -0.17 5.29 3.30
CA ASP A 63 0.81 5.33 4.37
C ASP A 63 0.64 6.54 5.30
N LYS A 64 0.29 7.70 4.72
CA LYS A 64 -0.05 8.92 5.47
C LYS A 64 -1.25 8.79 6.40
N THR A 65 -2.01 7.69 6.33
CA THR A 65 -3.21 7.45 7.14
C THR A 65 -2.99 6.43 8.26
N ARG A 66 -1.74 5.99 8.44
CA ARG A 66 -1.32 5.05 9.48
C ARG A 66 -1.73 5.49 10.89
N ASP A 67 -1.69 6.79 11.17
CA ASP A 67 -2.07 7.41 12.45
C ASP A 67 -3.57 7.28 12.78
N ARG A 68 -4.40 6.93 11.80
CA ARG A 68 -5.84 6.70 11.98
C ARG A 68 -6.18 5.28 12.41
N ALA A 69 -5.18 4.39 12.51
CA ALA A 69 -5.34 3.02 13.00
C ALA A 69 -5.12 2.93 14.51
N ASP A 70 -5.81 1.98 15.14
CA ASP A 70 -5.65 1.71 16.58
C ASP A 70 -4.38 0.90 16.86
N LEU A 71 -3.94 0.10 15.89
CA LEU A 71 -2.70 -0.66 15.93
C LEU A 71 -1.97 -0.58 14.60
N VAL A 72 -0.66 -0.38 14.66
CA VAL A 72 0.21 -0.53 13.51
C VAL A 72 1.17 -1.69 13.72
N ILE A 73 1.19 -2.61 12.76
CA ILE A 73 2.10 -3.75 12.74
C ILE A 73 3.22 -3.45 11.76
N GLU A 74 4.44 -3.37 12.27
CA GLU A 74 5.67 -3.25 11.48
C GLU A 74 6.12 -4.64 11.01
N LEU A 75 6.08 -4.88 9.69
CA LEU A 75 6.57 -6.12 9.12
C LEU A 75 8.03 -5.98 8.70
N ASN A 76 8.91 -6.37 9.62
CA ASN A 76 10.33 -6.57 9.34
C ASN A 76 10.54 -7.97 8.78
N VAL A 77 10.56 -8.09 7.45
CA VAL A 77 10.77 -9.37 6.77
C VAL A 77 12.13 -9.33 6.10
N SER A 78 13.03 -10.23 6.50
CA SER A 78 14.26 -10.50 5.74
C SER A 78 13.88 -11.02 4.36
N GLN A 79 14.47 -10.42 3.32
CA GLN A 79 14.25 -10.79 1.91
C GLN A 79 14.80 -12.19 1.59
#